data_AF-A0A7V5J0M2-F1
#
_entry.id   AF-A0A7V5J0M2-F1
#
_cell.length_a   1.000
_cell.length_b   1.000
_cell.length_c   1.000
_cell.angle_alpha   90.00
_cell.angle_beta   90.00
_cell.angle_gamma   90.00
#
_symmetry.space_group_name_H-M   'P 1'
#
loop_
_entity.id
_entity.type
_entity.pdbx_description
1 polymer ?
#
loop_
_entity_poly.entity_id
_entity_poly.type
_entity_poly.pdbx_seq_one_letter_code
_entity_poly.pdbx_strand_id
1 'polypeptide(L)' 'MRRTLGNVLFGLIIALGVLQAGIVEATVDHAKVVRGDSVQLTIKVSGEEFDNIPDVSSIAGVDVLNSSRSQGTSYT' A
#
# COMPACT_ATOMS: atom_id res chain seq x y z
N MET A 1 35.38 -20.35 -13.60
CA MET A 1 34.02 -20.72 -13.18
C MET A 1 33.58 -20.20 -11.81
N ARG A 2 34.47 -19.85 -10.84
CA ARG A 2 34.03 -19.39 -9.50
C ARG A 2 33.37 -17.99 -9.47
N ARG A 3 33.67 -17.11 -10.44
CA ARG A 3 33.09 -15.75 -10.53
C ARG A 3 31.65 -15.71 -11.05
N THR A 4 31.25 -16.69 -11.88
CA THR A 4 29.91 -16.73 -12.47
C THR A 4 28.85 -17.21 -11.46
N LEU A 5 29.19 -18.13 -10.55
CA LEU A 5 28.26 -18.54 -9.48
C LEU A 5 27.95 -17.40 -8.51
N GLY A 6 28.95 -16.58 -8.15
CA GLY A 6 28.75 -15.44 -7.25
C GLY A 6 27.77 -14.41 -7.82
N ASN A 7 27.90 -14.10 -9.11
CA ASN A 7 27.01 -13.15 -9.78
C ASN A 7 25.57 -13.67 -9.91
N VAL A 8 25.39 -14.97 -10.17
CA VAL A 8 24.06 -15.59 -10.25
C VAL A 8 23.38 -15.63 -8.88
N LEU A 9 24.13 -15.97 -7.82
CA LEU A 9 23.60 -16.00 -6.46
C LEU A 9 23.25 -14.60 -5.95
N PHE A 10 24.08 -13.61 -6.25
CA PHE A 10 23.80 -12.21 -5.90
C PHE A 10 22.56 -11.68 -6.62
N GLY A 11 22.39 -12.00 -7.91
CA GLY A 11 21.17 -11.67 -8.65
C GLY A 11 19.91 -12.33 -8.08
N LEU A 12 20.02 -13.58 -7.61
CA LEU A 12 18.90 -14.31 -7.00
C LEU A 12 18.47 -13.68 -5.67
N ILE A 13 19.43 -13.26 -4.83
CA ILE A 13 19.15 -12.59 -3.55
C ILE A 13 18.43 -11.25 -3.78
N ILE A 14 18.87 -10.46 -4.77
CA ILE A 14 18.21 -9.21 -5.12
C ILE A 14 16.78 -9.46 -5.60
N ALA A 15 16.57 -10.43 -6.49
CA ALA A 15 15.26 -10.77 -7.01
C ALA A 15 14.27 -11.20 -5.90
N LEU A 16 14.76 -11.96 -4.90
CA LEU A 16 13.98 -12.34 -3.72
C LEU A 16 13.67 -11.14 -2.81
N GLY A 17 14.58 -10.16 -2.71
CA GLY A 17 14.37 -8.94 -1.93
C GLY A 17 13.27 -8.03 -2.51
N VAL A 18 13.13 -7.95 -3.84
CA VAL A 18 12.07 -7.14 -4.46
C VAL A 18 10.68 -7.75 -4.24
N LEU A 19 10.58 -9.06 -4.02
CA LEU A 19 9.31 -9.73 -3.72
C LEU A 19 8.73 -9.36 -2.34
N GLN A 20 9.53 -8.76 -1.43
CA GLN A 20 9.09 -8.34 -0.11
C GLN A 20 8.57 -6.88 -0.06
N ALA A 21 8.43 -6.20 -1.20
CA ALA A 21 7.76 -4.91 -1.21
C ALA A 21 6.28 -5.10 -0.85
N GLY A 22 5.86 -4.57 0.29
CA GLY A 22 4.46 -4.61 0.70
C GLY A 22 3.56 -4.01 -0.38
N ILE A 23 2.45 -4.69 -0.67
CA ILE A 23 1.46 -4.28 -1.65
C ILE A 23 0.47 -3.36 -0.94
N VAL A 24 0.33 -2.13 -1.44
CA VAL A 24 -0.67 -1.16 -1.00
C VAL A 24 -1.74 -1.06 -2.10
N GLU A 25 -2.97 -1.46 -1.77
CA GLU A 25 -4.15 -1.30 -2.62
C GLU A 25 -5.06 -0.23 -2.00
N ALA A 26 -5.50 0.74 -2.80
CA ALA A 26 -6.46 1.75 -2.39
C ALA A 26 -7.69 1.68 -3.28
N THR A 27 -8.89 1.66 -2.68
CA THR A 27 -10.16 1.61 -3.40
C THR A 27 -11.11 2.65 -2.83
N VAL A 28 -11.76 3.41 -3.73
CA VAL A 28 -12.83 4.35 -3.40
C VAL A 28 -14.11 3.82 -4.03
N ASP A 29 -15.21 3.90 -3.28
CA ASP A 29 -16.55 3.45 -3.70
C ASP A 29 -17.14 4.25 -4.88
N HIS A 30 -16.68 5.48 -5.10
CA HIS A 30 -17.12 6.35 -6.18
C HIS A 30 -16.04 6.55 -7.25
N ALA A 31 -16.44 6.45 -8.53
CA ALA A 31 -15.57 6.71 -9.68
C ALA A 31 -15.19 8.20 -9.85
N LYS A 32 -16.02 9.09 -9.30
CA LYS A 32 -15.79 10.54 -9.28
C LYS A 32 -16.25 11.07 -7.93
N VAL A 33 -15.42 11.89 -7.30
CA VAL A 33 -15.70 12.53 -6.01
C VAL A 33 -15.91 14.01 -6.24
N VAL A 34 -16.99 14.58 -5.71
CA VAL A 34 -17.23 16.03 -5.68
C VAL A 34 -17.35 16.53 -4.24
N ARG A 35 -17.22 17.84 -4.05
CA ARG A 35 -17.33 18.45 -2.70
C ARG A 35 -18.73 18.21 -2.12
N GLY A 36 -18.76 17.72 -0.88
CA GLY A 36 -19.99 17.41 -0.16
C GLY A 36 -20.35 15.92 -0.15
N ASP A 37 -19.66 15.10 -0.95
CA ASP A 37 -19.89 13.66 -0.96
C ASP A 37 -19.34 12.99 0.29
N SER A 38 -20.07 11.98 0.78
CA SER A 38 -19.55 11.00 1.73
C SER A 38 -19.09 9.79 0.95
N VAL A 39 -17.81 9.43 1.07
CA VAL A 39 -17.18 8.33 0.32
C VAL A 39 -16.50 7.35 1.26
N GLN A 40 -16.40 6.09 0.85
CA GLN A 40 -15.67 5.07 1.56
C GLN A 40 -14.32 4.79 0.87
N LEU A 41 -13.23 5.13 1.57
CA LEU A 41 -11.88 4.78 1.17
C LEU A 41 -11.43 3.52 1.92
N THR A 42 -11.07 2.48 1.17
CA THR A 42 -10.46 1.26 1.70
C THR A 42 -8.99 1.23 1.31
N ILE A 43 -8.11 1.17 2.31
CA ILE A 43 -6.67 0.97 2.11
C ILE A 43 -6.34 -0.42 2.64
N LYS A 44 -5.88 -1.29 1.75
CA LYS A 44 -5.41 -2.63 2.09
C LYS A 44 -3.90 -2.65 1.93
N VAL A 45 -3.22 -3.03 3.00
CA VAL A 45 -1.77 -3.16 3.02
C VAL A 45 -1.44 -4.61 3.30
N SER A 46 -0.65 -5.23 2.42
CA SER A 46 -0.25 -6.64 2.52
C SER A 46 1.27 -6.73 2.46
N GLY A 47 1.93 -7.40 3.40
CA GLY A 47 3.39 -7.51 3.42
C GLY A 47 3.95 -7.36 4.83
N GLU A 48 5.12 -6.73 4.94
CA GLU A 48 5.77 -6.43 6.22
C GLU A 48 4.89 -5.53 7.11
N GLU A 49 5.11 -5.56 8.41
CA GLU A 49 4.31 -4.81 9.38
C GLU A 49 4.41 -3.29 9.11
N PHE A 50 3.26 -2.64 8.95
CA PHE A 50 3.17 -1.19 8.74
C PHE A 50 2.70 -0.53 10.03
N ASP A 51 3.64 0.03 10.78
CA ASP A 51 3.36 0.71 12.05
C ASP A 51 2.52 1.98 11.88
N ASN A 52 2.57 2.62 10.71
CA ASN A 52 1.90 3.89 10.46
C ASN A 52 1.33 3.97 9.05
N ILE A 53 0.01 3.98 8.95
CA ILE A 53 -0.70 4.41 7.74
C ILE A 53 -1.07 5.89 7.94
N PRO A 54 -0.59 6.80 7.07
CA PRO A 54 -0.79 8.24 7.23
C PRO A 54 -2.26 8.64 7.09
N ASP A 55 -2.62 9.80 7.65
CA ASP A 55 -3.94 10.38 7.45
C ASP A 55 -4.12 10.87 6.02
N VAL A 56 -5.36 10.74 5.53
CA VAL A 56 -5.72 11.10 4.17
C VAL A 56 -6.30 12.51 4.18
N SER A 57 -5.52 13.47 3.66
CA SER A 57 -5.91 14.89 3.58
C SER A 57 -6.76 15.22 2.36
N SER A 58 -6.67 14.42 1.28
CA SER A 58 -7.44 14.62 0.05
C SER A 58 -7.77 13.30 -0.66
N ILE A 59 -8.93 13.27 -1.33
CA ILE A 59 -9.37 12.16 -2.18
C ILE A 59 -9.70 12.74 -3.55
N ALA A 60 -9.07 12.21 -4.61
CA ALA A 60 -9.26 12.69 -6.00
C ALA A 60 -9.09 14.21 -6.18
N GLY A 61 -8.19 14.83 -5.40
CA GLY A 61 -7.93 16.28 -5.45
C GLY A 61 -8.95 17.14 -4.69
N VAL A 62 -9.85 16.53 -3.92
CA VAL A 62 -10.80 17.21 -3.04
C VAL A 62 -10.38 17.02 -1.58
N ASP A 63 -10.35 18.11 -0.82
CA ASP A 63 -9.97 18.07 0.60
C ASP A 63 -11.00 17.29 1.44
N VAL A 64 -10.50 16.47 2.35
CA VAL A 64 -11.33 15.73 3.31
C VAL A 64 -11.72 16.67 4.44
N LEU A 65 -13.01 16.98 4.55
CA LEU A 65 -13.54 17.88 5.58
C LEU A 65 -13.67 17.21 6.95
N ASN A 66 -14.03 15.92 6.95
CA ASN A 66 -14.15 15.10 8.15
C ASN A 66 -13.84 13.65 7.78
N SER A 67 -13.19 12.92 8.67
CA SER A 67 -12.86 11.51 8.47
C SER A 67 -13.19 10.69 9.71
N SER A 68 -13.74 9.50 9.49
CA SER A 68 -13.85 8.47 10.51
C SER A 68 -13.05 7.28 10.02
N ARG A 69 -12.12 6.80 10.83
CA ARG A 69 -11.18 5.75 10.45
C ARG A 69 -11.37 4.54 11.35
N SER A 70 -11.55 3.39 10.72
CA SER A 70 -11.49 2.08 11.37
C SER A 70 -10.32 1.32 10.80
N GLN A 71 -9.44 0.81 11.67
CA GLN A 71 -8.32 -0.05 11.29
C GLN A 71 -8.54 -1.45 11.87
N GLY A 72 -8.29 -2.46 11.06
CA GLY A 72 -8.28 -3.85 11.49
C GLY A 72 -7.12 -4.57 10.84
N THR A 73 -6.45 -5.41 11.61
CA THR A 73 -5.37 -6.27 11.12
C THR A 73 -5.87 -7.71 11.12
N SER A 74 -5.64 -8.42 10.02
CA SER A 74 -5.97 -9.84 9.89
C SER A 74 -4.71 -10.57 9.44
N TYR A 75 -4.43 -11.69 10.09
CA TYR A 75 -3.33 -12.60 9.75
C TYR A 75 -3.95 -13.87 9.15
N THR A 76 -3.41 -14.34 8.02
CA THR A 76 -3.81 -15.59 7.36
C THR A 76 -2.63 -16.53 7.32
#